data_AF-A0A5A7SD99-F1
#
_entry.id   AF-A0A5A7SD99-F1
#
_cell.length_a   1.000
_cell.length_b   1.000
_cell.length_c   1.000
_cell.angle_alpha   90.00
_cell.angle_beta   90.00
_cell.angle_gamma   90.00
#
_symmetry.space_group_name_H-M   'P 1'
#
loop_
_entity.id
_entity.type
_entity.pdbx_description
1 polymer ?
#
loop_
_entity_poly.entity_id
_entity_poly.type
_entity_poly.pdbx_seq_one_letter_code
_entity_poly.pdbx_strand_id
1 'polypeptide(L)'
;MTADLTQTQRLTRFVRCHLPMVVVVAVIVAAVVLVLSDRWRRGAIVFGVATLLAGAFRFVLPDDQVGLLHVRSKRLDAGALFVVGTAIVWLAFSIDPLGTG
;
A
#
# COMPACT_ATOMS: atom_id res chain seq x y z
N MET A 1 13.04 18.68 32.94
CA MET A 1 12.01 17.67 32.61
C MET A 1 11.02 18.24 31.57
N THR A 2 11.51 18.80 30.46
CA THR A 2 10.67 19.39 29.38
C THR A 2 11.15 18.97 28.00
N ALA A 3 12.40 18.49 27.88
CA ALA A 3 12.97 17.92 26.65
C ALA A 3 12.38 16.54 26.28
N ASP A 4 11.99 15.74 27.28
CA ASP A 4 11.47 14.39 27.08
C ASP A 4 10.07 14.38 26.44
N LEU A 5 9.21 15.33 26.83
CA LEU A 5 7.86 15.45 26.28
C LEU A 5 7.90 15.87 24.79
N THR A 6 8.76 16.82 24.41
CA THR A 6 8.93 17.27 23.02
C THR A 6 9.56 16.21 22.13
N GLN A 7 10.52 15.44 22.66
CA GLN A 7 11.14 14.34 21.93
C GLN A 7 10.15 13.20 21.68
N THR A 8 9.37 12.81 22.70
CA THR A 8 8.34 11.78 22.58
C THR A 8 7.26 12.20 21.58
N GLN A 9 6.79 13.46 21.61
CA GLN A 9 5.80 13.95 20.63
C GLN A 9 6.32 13.98 19.20
N ARG A 10 7.59 14.34 18.99
CA ARG A 10 8.23 14.31 17.66
C ARG A 10 8.33 12.88 17.13
N LEU A 11 8.74 11.94 17.97
CA LEU A 11 8.79 10.52 17.63
C LEU A 11 7.40 9.97 17.31
N THR A 12 6.37 10.27 18.12
CA THR A 12 5.00 9.82 17.84
C THR A 12 4.44 10.40 16.54
N ARG A 13 4.72 11.67 16.25
CA ARG A 13 4.28 12.31 14.99
C ARG A 13 5.00 11.70 13.79
N PHE A 14 6.31 11.50 13.89
CA PHE A 14 7.11 10.82 12.88
C PHE A 14 6.54 9.42 12.63
N VAL A 15 6.46 8.58 13.67
CA VAL A 15 5.88 7.23 13.57
C VAL A 15 4.49 7.25 12.94
N ARG A 16 3.58 8.15 13.34
CA ARG A 16 2.25 8.28 12.73
C ARG A 16 2.28 8.71 11.26
N CYS A 17 3.23 9.55 10.85
CA CYS A 17 3.41 9.92 9.44
C CYS A 17 3.88 8.73 8.58
N HIS A 18 4.72 7.85 9.12
CA HIS A 18 5.26 6.69 8.38
C HIS A 18 4.42 5.42 8.54
N LEU A 19 3.51 5.40 9.53
CA LEU A 19 2.65 4.25 9.84
C LEU A 19 1.89 3.70 8.63
N PRO A 20 1.29 4.53 7.73
CA PRO A 20 0.63 4.02 6.54
C PRO A 20 1.58 3.24 5.63
N MET A 21 2.81 3.73 5.47
CA MET A 21 3.83 3.09 4.63
C MET A 21 4.33 1.78 5.24
N VAL A 22 4.57 1.76 6.56
CA VAL A 22 4.99 0.54 7.28
C VAL A 22 3.90 -0.54 7.18
N VAL A 23 2.62 -0.16 7.35
CA VAL A 23 1.49 -1.09 7.23
C VAL A 23 1.41 -1.68 5.82
N VAL A 24 1.48 -0.85 4.78
CA VAL A 24 1.45 -1.32 3.37
C VAL A 24 2.60 -2.30 3.10
N VAL A 25 3.82 -1.95 3.52
CA VAL A 25 5.01 -2.81 3.33
C VAL A 25 4.83 -4.14 4.06
N ALA A 26 4.33 -4.13 5.30
CA ALA A 26 4.09 -5.34 6.07
C ALA A 26 3.08 -6.28 5.37
N VAL A 27 1.99 -5.73 4.83
CA VAL A 27 0.99 -6.52 4.07
C VAL A 27 1.60 -7.07 2.77
N ILE A 28 2.42 -6.28 2.06
CA ILE A 28 3.13 -6.75 0.86
C ILE A 28 4.07 -7.91 1.19
N VAL A 29 4.84 -7.81 2.28
CA VAL A 29 5.73 -8.90 2.72
C VAL A 29 4.93 -10.16 3.01
N ALA A 30 3.81 -10.05 3.74
CA ALA A 30 2.93 -11.21 3.99
C ALA A 30 2.38 -11.80 2.69
N ALA A 31 2.02 -10.97 1.70
CA ALA A 31 1.58 -11.41 0.40
C ALA A 31 2.65 -12.21 -0.34
N VAL A 32 3.90 -11.71 -0.36
CA VAL A 32 5.04 -12.40 -0.98
C VAL A 32 5.29 -13.75 -0.31
N VAL A 33 5.24 -13.83 1.01
CA VAL A 33 5.36 -15.10 1.75
C VAL A 33 4.27 -16.10 1.31
N LEU A 34 3.03 -15.65 1.14
CA LEU A 34 1.94 -16.51 0.65
C LEU A 34 2.19 -16.97 -0.79
N VAL A 35 2.67 -16.10 -1.67
CA VAL A 35 3.03 -16.47 -3.05
C VAL A 35 4.11 -17.54 -3.07
N LEU A 36 5.15 -17.40 -2.25
CA LEU A 36 6.25 -18.35 -2.14
C LEU A 36 5.85 -19.67 -1.47
N SER A 37 4.73 -19.72 -0.76
CA SER A 37 4.23 -20.91 -0.06
C SER A 37 3.24 -21.74 -0.90
N ASP A 38 3.39 -21.75 -2.22
CA ASP A 38 2.47 -22.37 -3.21
C ASP A 38 1.01 -21.88 -3.16
N ARG A 39 0.71 -20.86 -2.35
CA ARG A 39 -0.62 -20.23 -2.22
C ARG A 39 -0.70 -18.99 -3.10
N TRP A 40 -0.16 -19.08 -4.32
CA TRP A 40 0.01 -17.99 -5.27
C TRP A 40 -1.25 -17.14 -5.46
N ARG A 41 -2.44 -17.77 -5.53
CA ARG A 41 -3.72 -17.06 -5.68
C ARG A 41 -4.07 -16.21 -4.46
N ARG A 42 -3.92 -16.77 -3.26
CA ARG A 42 -4.16 -16.04 -2.01
C ARG A 42 -3.12 -14.93 -1.84
N GLY A 43 -1.86 -15.20 -2.17
CA GLY A 43 -0.79 -14.21 -2.17
C GLY A 43 -1.05 -13.05 -3.13
N ALA A 44 -1.48 -13.34 -4.37
CA ALA A 44 -1.82 -12.32 -5.36
C ALA A 44 -3.02 -11.46 -4.93
N ILE A 45 -4.07 -12.06 -4.35
CA ILE A 45 -5.21 -11.31 -3.82
C ILE A 45 -4.76 -10.39 -2.68
N VAL A 46 -3.98 -10.90 -1.71
CA VAL A 46 -3.47 -10.09 -0.59
C VAL A 46 -2.58 -8.96 -1.11
N PHE A 47 -1.74 -9.21 -2.11
CA PHE A 47 -0.89 -8.19 -2.73
C PHE A 47 -1.70 -7.11 -3.46
N GLY A 48 -2.71 -7.51 -4.23
CA GLY A 48 -3.62 -6.60 -4.92
C GLY A 48 -4.39 -5.71 -3.92
N VAL A 49 -4.93 -6.30 -2.85
CA VAL A 49 -5.59 -5.55 -1.76
C VAL A 49 -4.61 -4.60 -1.06
N ALA A 50 -3.36 -5.01 -0.82
CA ALA A 50 -2.34 -4.13 -0.25
C ALA A 50 -2.07 -2.91 -1.15
N THR A 51 -2.07 -3.13 -2.47
CA THR A 51 -1.88 -2.06 -3.46
C THR A 51 -3.06 -1.11 -3.50
N LEU A 52 -4.31 -1.62 -3.39
CA LEU A 52 -5.51 -0.79 -3.24
C LEU A 52 -5.47 0.05 -1.96
N LEU A 53 -5.04 -0.55 -0.84
CA LEU A 53 -4.86 0.17 0.43
C LEU A 53 -3.79 1.26 0.31
N ALA A 54 -2.69 0.99 -0.40
CA ALA A 54 -1.67 2.00 -0.69
C ALA A 54 -2.26 3.18 -1.49
N GLY A 55 -3.06 2.89 -2.52
CA GLY A 55 -3.78 3.90 -3.29
C GLY A 55 -4.76 4.72 -2.44
N ALA A 56 -5.48 4.07 -1.53
CA ALA A 56 -6.41 4.74 -0.60
C ALA A 56 -5.67 5.67 0.37
N PHE A 57 -4.57 5.21 0.99
CA PHE A 57 -3.74 6.07 1.83
C PHE A 57 -3.17 7.24 1.03
N ARG A 58 -2.67 6.98 -0.19
CA ARG A 58 -2.17 8.03 -1.10
C ARG A 58 -3.26 9.04 -1.44
N PHE A 59 -4.50 8.61 -1.61
CA PHE A 59 -5.63 9.49 -1.93
C PHE A 59 -6.10 10.34 -0.75
N VAL A 60 -5.99 9.84 0.50
CA VAL A 60 -6.44 10.55 1.70
C VAL A 60 -5.38 11.51 2.24
N LEU A 61 -4.09 11.18 2.15
CA LEU A 61 -3.01 12.02 2.71
C LEU A 61 -2.81 13.32 1.90
N PRO A 62 -2.78 14.53 2.50
CA PRO A 62 -2.60 15.78 1.76
C PRO A 62 -1.28 15.82 0.99
N ASP A 63 -1.32 16.32 -0.24
CA ASP A 63 -0.11 16.61 -1.02
C ASP A 63 0.20 18.11 -0.87
N ASP A 64 1.31 18.43 -0.23
CA ASP A 64 1.84 19.78 -0.21
C ASP A 64 2.69 20.02 -1.46
N GLN A 65 2.21 20.95 -2.29
CA GLN A 65 2.90 21.68 -3.36
C GLN A 65 3.37 20.89 -4.60
N VAL A 66 2.70 21.12 -5.74
CA VAL A 66 3.30 20.94 -7.08
C VAL A 66 2.70 21.91 -8.11
N GLY A 67 3.42 23.01 -8.38
CA GLY A 67 3.36 23.75 -9.65
C GLY A 67 4.21 23.03 -10.73
N LEU A 68 3.99 23.31 -12.03
CA LEU A 68 4.63 22.76 -13.26
C LEU A 68 4.74 21.22 -13.42
N LEU A 69 4.85 20.40 -12.36
CA LEU A 69 4.86 18.92 -12.36
C LEU A 69 3.45 18.31 -12.13
N HIS A 70 2.39 19.01 -12.53
CA HIS A 70 0.99 18.56 -12.35
C HIS A 70 0.69 17.19 -13.00
N VAL A 71 1.53 16.75 -13.95
CA VAL A 71 1.41 15.48 -14.68
C VAL A 71 1.44 14.28 -13.72
N ARG A 72 2.25 14.32 -12.66
CA ARG A 72 2.27 13.27 -11.62
C ARG A 72 1.50 13.72 -10.38
N SER A 73 0.26 14.17 -10.59
CA SER A 73 -0.64 14.54 -9.50
C SER A 73 -0.95 13.34 -8.59
N LYS A 74 -1.27 13.63 -7.33
CA LYS A 74 -1.85 12.70 -6.34
C LYS A 74 -2.85 11.72 -6.94
N ARG A 75 -3.73 12.25 -7.79
CA ARG A 75 -4.88 11.55 -8.36
C ARG A 75 -4.43 10.53 -9.40
N LEU A 76 -3.44 10.88 -10.23
CA LEU A 76 -2.90 9.95 -11.21
C LEU A 76 -2.12 8.82 -10.54
N ASP A 77 -1.34 9.12 -9.49
CA ASP A 77 -0.60 8.13 -8.72
C ASP A 77 -1.54 7.17 -7.97
N ALA A 78 -2.54 7.70 -7.24
CA ALA A 78 -3.58 6.88 -6.59
C ALA A 78 -4.42 6.10 -7.62
N GLY A 79 -4.77 6.71 -8.74
CA GLY A 79 -5.49 6.07 -9.84
C GLY A 79 -4.71 4.90 -10.43
N ALA A 80 -3.41 5.06 -10.65
CA ALA A 80 -2.54 3.98 -11.11
C ALA A 80 -2.49 2.83 -10.09
N LEU A 81 -2.38 3.13 -8.79
CA LEU A 81 -2.44 2.11 -7.73
C LEU A 81 -3.78 1.37 -7.71
N PHE A 82 -4.90 2.07 -7.91
CA PHE A 82 -6.21 1.43 -8.01
C PHE A 82 -6.32 0.53 -9.24
N VAL A 83 -5.91 1.02 -10.42
CA VAL A 83 -5.93 0.24 -11.66
C VAL A 83 -5.08 -1.03 -11.52
N VAL A 84 -3.85 -0.89 -11.03
CA VAL A 84 -2.94 -2.03 -10.85
C VAL A 84 -3.48 -3.01 -9.78
N GLY A 85 -3.90 -2.51 -8.61
CA GLY A 85 -4.44 -3.34 -7.54
C GLY A 85 -5.68 -4.13 -8.00
N THR A 86 -6.61 -3.46 -8.69
CA THR A 86 -7.81 -4.10 -9.26
C THR A 86 -7.44 -5.12 -10.34
N ALA A 87 -6.51 -4.80 -11.24
CA ALA A 87 -6.06 -5.72 -12.28
C ALA A 87 -5.46 -7.00 -11.68
N ILE A 88 -4.64 -6.88 -10.62
CA ILE A 88 -4.05 -8.02 -9.93
C ILE A 88 -5.14 -8.91 -9.30
N VAL A 89 -6.08 -8.31 -8.57
CA VAL A 89 -7.18 -9.05 -7.96
C VAL A 89 -8.03 -9.74 -9.03
N TRP A 90 -8.37 -9.02 -10.10
CA TRP A 90 -9.13 -9.56 -11.22
C TRP A 90 -8.43 -10.76 -11.86
N LEU A 91 -7.14 -10.62 -12.19
CA LEU A 91 -6.36 -11.70 -12.78
C LEU A 91 -6.25 -12.91 -11.86
N ALA A 92 -6.10 -12.70 -10.55
CA ALA A 92 -6.07 -13.78 -9.57
C ALA A 92 -7.38 -14.59 -9.51
N PHE A 93 -8.53 -13.97 -9.80
CA PHE A 93 -9.83 -14.64 -9.91
C PHE A 93 -10.11 -15.20 -11.31
N SER A 94 -9.56 -14.58 -12.36
CA SER A 94 -9.81 -14.96 -13.74
C SER A 94 -9.07 -16.22 -14.18
N ILE A 95 -8.04 -16.66 -13.45
CA ILE A 95 -7.21 -17.81 -13.80
C ILE A 95 -7.61 -19.01 -12.94
N ASP A 96 -8.00 -20.10 -13.59
CA ASP A 96 -8.27 -21.37 -12.91
C ASP A 96 -7.01 -21.90 -12.22
N PRO A 97 -7.06 -22.23 -10.92
CA PRO A 97 -5.92 -22.83 -10.25
C PRO A 97 -5.74 -24.27 -10.74
N LEU A 98 -4.52 -24.64 -11.12
CA LEU A 98 -4.15 -26.02 -11.47
C LEU A 98 -4.09 -26.94 -10.22
N GLY A 99 -5.12 -26.92 -9.37
CA GLY A 99 -5.24 -27.75 -8.17
C GLY A 99 -4.67 -27.16 -6.88
N THR A 100 -4.18 -25.91 -6.87
CA THR A 100 -3.53 -25.24 -5.71
C THR A 100 -4.48 -24.29 -4.95
N GLY A 101 -5.65 -24.81 -4.55
CA GLY A 101 -6.74 -24.09 -3.88
C GLY A 101 -6.43 -23.52 -2.50
#